data_AF-A0A661EIZ3-F1
#
_entry.id   AF-A0A661EIZ3-F1
#
_cell.length_a   1.000
_cell.length_b   1.000
_cell.length_c   1.000
_cell.angle_alpha   90.00
_cell.angle_beta   90.00
_cell.angle_gamma   90.00
#
_symmetry.space_group_name_H-M   'P 1'
#
loop_
_entity.id
_entity.type
_entity.pdbx_description
1 polymer ?
#
loop_
_entity_poly.entity_id
_entity_poly.type
_entity_poly.pdbx_seq_one_letter_code
_entity_poly.pdbx_strand_id
1 'polypeptide(L)'
;MAKPKKITNQVIDHKEILMVVDVVSNEKNVEKEVIFAALEEALASAVRRTHKLNIDAKVKINREDGSYKTYRAWMAVDENAEDFEQKDFIGTKHITLSAAIELEPDIIEGGFITEEIEQTAFGRISIQSAKQVIFQKVKDAVRNKIIEAYQGKVGELIMGNIKRVDRNGAYIELEENIEALIPKADIIPRESIRKGDRVRAILSDINIERKGPVLLASRTSSDFIMRLFELEVPEIGQGIIKLHTAARDPGMRAKIAVQALDPRLDAVGACVGMRGSRVQTISDELNGERVDIVLWDNDIVQFIINAMSPAEISSVSMDEDNKSMDVLVSKDNLSQAIGRSGQNVRLASELTGWSLNVVDESQSDKDQSEEQKNVIKLFVKYLDIDEDFATILAQEGFQSIEQLAYTDVEQLINIDVLDDQIAQTLQDRAMEYLLSNQDEDNEEDETQNNSDNQSSDQDTKKTEHKNDKINIPDDENKGA
;
A
#
# COMPACT_ATOMS: atom_id res chain seq x y z
N MET A 1 14.12 72.18 7.93
CA MET A 1 12.98 71.48 7.30
C MET A 1 13.42 70.94 5.95
N ALA A 2 13.88 69.70 5.89
CA ALA A 2 14.25 69.03 4.65
C ALA A 2 12.99 68.37 4.07
N LYS A 3 12.66 68.67 2.81
CA LYS A 3 11.52 68.06 2.10
C LYS A 3 11.71 66.54 2.02
N PRO A 4 10.65 65.73 2.20
CA PRO A 4 10.75 64.29 2.01
C PRO A 4 11.04 64.01 0.53
N LYS A 5 12.09 63.21 0.28
CA LYS A 5 12.39 62.67 -1.06
C LYS A 5 11.17 61.87 -1.53
N LYS A 6 10.64 62.22 -2.71
CA LYS A 6 9.64 61.42 -3.41
C LYS A 6 10.18 60.00 -3.55
N ILE A 7 9.42 59.02 -3.03
CA ILE A 7 9.65 57.60 -3.27
C ILE A 7 9.34 57.40 -4.75
N THR A 8 10.37 57.31 -5.59
CA THR A 8 10.24 56.92 -6.98
C THR A 8 9.73 55.49 -7.03
N ASN A 9 8.61 55.27 -7.72
CA ASN A 9 8.17 53.94 -8.15
C ASN A 9 9.30 53.34 -8.99
N GLN A 10 10.05 52.40 -8.42
CA GLN A 10 11.04 51.64 -9.16
C GLN A 10 10.31 50.69 -10.10
N VAL A 11 10.26 51.06 -11.37
CA VAL A 11 10.06 50.13 -12.49
C VAL A 11 11.21 49.13 -12.41
N ILE A 12 10.90 47.82 -12.42
CA ILE A 12 11.93 46.78 -12.50
C ILE A 12 12.74 47.03 -13.76
N ASP A 13 14.06 47.19 -13.62
CA ASP A 13 14.94 47.35 -14.78
C ASP A 13 14.95 46.03 -15.56
N HIS A 14 14.74 46.08 -16.88
CA HIS A 14 14.67 44.89 -17.75
C HIS A 14 15.92 44.01 -17.63
N LYS A 15 17.08 44.63 -17.36
CA LYS A 15 18.34 43.92 -17.12
C LYS A 15 18.39 43.17 -15.79
N GLU A 16 17.66 43.63 -14.77
CA GLU A 16 17.57 42.93 -13.49
C GLU A 16 16.82 41.59 -13.64
N ILE A 17 15.82 41.52 -14.53
CA ILE A 17 15.08 40.28 -14.79
C ILE A 17 16.03 39.21 -15.35
N LEU A 18 16.84 39.55 -16.35
CA LEU A 18 17.80 38.62 -16.94
C LEU A 18 18.84 38.15 -15.92
N MET A 19 19.37 39.07 -15.12
CA MET A 19 20.34 38.72 -14.07
C MET A 19 19.74 37.76 -13.03
N VAL A 20 18.48 37.99 -12.61
CA VAL A 20 17.80 37.10 -11.66
C VAL A 20 17.58 35.71 -12.27
N VAL A 21 17.17 35.63 -13.54
CA VAL A 21 16.99 34.35 -14.23
C VAL A 21 18.31 33.59 -14.30
N ASP A 22 19.40 34.27 -14.66
CA ASP A 22 20.73 33.66 -14.78
C ASP A 22 21.25 33.14 -13.43
N VAL A 23 21.12 33.95 -12.36
CA VAL A 23 21.55 33.56 -11.02
C VAL A 23 20.75 32.34 -10.53
N VAL A 24 19.42 32.37 -10.66
CA VAL A 24 18.55 31.29 -10.18
C VAL A 24 18.73 30.01 -11.00
N SER A 25 18.89 30.14 -12.32
CA SER A 25 19.16 29.00 -13.21
C SER A 25 20.47 28.31 -12.82
N ASN A 26 21.53 29.07 -12.58
CA ASN A 26 22.83 28.54 -12.20
C ASN A 26 22.83 27.93 -10.77
N GLU A 27 22.18 28.58 -9.80
CA GLU A 27 22.15 28.08 -8.41
C GLU A 27 21.30 26.82 -8.25
N LYS A 28 20.21 26.68 -9.02
CA LYS A 28 19.24 25.57 -8.87
C LYS A 28 19.30 24.54 -9.99
N ASN A 29 20.17 24.75 -10.98
CA ASN A 29 20.33 23.88 -12.14
C ASN A 29 18.99 23.58 -12.84
N VAL A 30 18.19 24.64 -13.01
CA VAL A 30 16.88 24.65 -13.67
C VAL A 30 17.00 25.41 -14.99
N GLU A 31 16.34 24.91 -16.04
CA GLU A 31 16.32 25.56 -17.34
C GLU A 31 15.72 26.97 -17.25
N LYS A 32 16.37 27.92 -17.92
CA LYS A 32 15.93 29.33 -17.93
C LYS A 32 14.49 29.48 -18.39
N GLU A 33 14.05 28.65 -19.33
CA GLU A 33 12.69 28.73 -19.89
C GLU A 33 11.60 28.47 -18.84
N VAL A 34 11.86 27.56 -17.90
CA VAL A 34 10.93 27.29 -16.79
C VAL A 34 10.82 28.51 -15.86
N ILE A 35 11.94 29.19 -15.63
CA ILE A 35 11.98 30.42 -14.81
C ILE A 35 11.27 31.57 -15.51
N PHE A 36 11.47 31.71 -16.83
CA PHE A 36 10.77 32.71 -17.62
C PHE A 36 9.26 32.47 -17.67
N ALA A 37 8.82 31.24 -17.91
CA ALA A 37 7.39 30.89 -17.87
C ALA A 37 6.77 31.19 -16.48
N ALA A 38 7.52 30.93 -15.41
CA ALA A 38 7.10 31.26 -14.05
C ALA A 38 6.98 32.78 -13.81
N LEU A 39 7.93 33.56 -14.34
CA LEU A 39 7.89 35.03 -14.31
C LEU A 39 6.69 35.56 -15.08
N GLU A 40 6.42 35.03 -16.28
CA GLU A 40 5.27 35.41 -17.11
C GLU A 40 3.95 35.14 -16.38
N GLU A 41 3.79 33.97 -15.77
CA GLU A 41 2.60 33.62 -14.98
C GLU A 41 2.45 34.51 -13.73
N ALA A 42 3.56 34.79 -13.05
CA ALA A 42 3.60 35.68 -11.89
C ALA A 42 3.16 37.11 -12.25
N LEU A 43 3.69 37.65 -13.34
CA LEU A 43 3.35 38.98 -13.84
C LEU A 43 1.90 39.02 -14.31
N ALA A 44 1.44 37.99 -15.03
CA ALA A 44 0.04 37.85 -15.44
C ALA A 44 -0.91 37.86 -14.23
N SER A 45 -0.60 37.11 -13.17
CA SER A 45 -1.38 37.08 -11.93
C SER A 45 -1.45 38.45 -11.24
N ALA A 46 -0.34 39.19 -11.23
CA ALA A 46 -0.30 40.54 -10.69
C ALA A 46 -1.16 41.54 -11.49
N VAL A 47 -1.15 41.42 -12.82
CA VAL A 47 -2.00 42.22 -13.72
C VAL A 47 -3.48 41.91 -13.45
N ARG A 48 -3.86 40.63 -13.37
CA ARG A 48 -5.25 40.20 -13.05
C ARG A 48 -5.77 40.78 -11.73
N ARG A 49 -4.91 40.93 -10.72
CA ARG A 49 -5.28 41.49 -9.39
C ARG A 49 -5.36 43.01 -9.38
N THR A 50 -4.56 43.68 -10.20
CA THR A 50 -4.44 45.15 -10.20
C THR A 50 -5.44 45.80 -11.16
N HIS A 51 -5.84 45.09 -12.20
CA HIS A 51 -6.86 45.58 -13.12
C HIS A 51 -8.23 45.72 -12.45
N LYS A 52 -8.92 46.82 -12.80
CA LYS A 52 -10.27 47.12 -12.29
C LYS A 52 -11.34 46.11 -12.73
N LEU A 53 -11.05 45.35 -13.79
CA LEU A 53 -11.91 44.33 -14.36
C LEU A 53 -11.26 42.96 -14.14
N ASN A 54 -12.07 41.93 -13.91
CA ASN A 54 -11.61 40.54 -13.78
C ASN A 54 -11.23 40.00 -15.17
N ILE A 55 -10.09 40.41 -15.70
CA ILE A 55 -9.60 40.00 -17.02
C ILE A 55 -8.78 38.72 -16.94
N ASP A 56 -8.65 38.01 -18.06
CA ASP A 56 -7.53 37.07 -18.23
C ASP A 56 -6.35 37.81 -18.87
N ALA A 57 -5.15 37.55 -18.38
CA ALA A 57 -3.93 38.23 -18.77
C ALA A 57 -2.84 37.21 -19.07
N LYS A 58 -2.06 37.46 -20.13
CA LYS A 58 -0.86 36.71 -20.52
C LYS A 58 0.28 37.71 -20.64
N VAL A 59 1.45 37.36 -20.10
CA VAL A 59 2.65 38.19 -20.24
C VAL A 59 3.67 37.40 -21.05
N LYS A 60 4.38 38.06 -21.96
CA LYS A 60 5.52 37.47 -22.67
C LYS A 60 6.77 38.29 -22.40
N ILE A 61 7.84 37.64 -21.99
CA ILE A 61 9.15 38.26 -21.73
C ILE A 61 10.09 37.94 -22.90
N ASN A 62 10.73 38.95 -23.47
CA ASN A 62 11.80 38.76 -24.45
C ASN A 62 13.07 38.26 -23.73
N ARG A 63 13.62 37.16 -24.24
CA ARG A 63 14.75 36.43 -23.64
C ARG A 63 16.09 37.16 -23.80
N GLU A 64 16.21 38.06 -24.77
CA GLU A 64 17.46 38.77 -25.07
C GLU A 64 17.64 40.07 -24.28
N ASP A 65 16.58 40.85 -24.13
CA ASP A 65 16.62 42.18 -23.53
C ASP A 65 15.87 42.30 -22.19
N GLY A 66 15.09 41.29 -21.80
CA GLY A 66 14.28 41.29 -20.58
C GLY A 66 13.06 42.22 -20.62
N SER A 67 12.76 42.80 -21.79
CA SER A 67 11.52 43.53 -22.01
C SER A 67 10.32 42.58 -21.95
N TYR A 68 9.16 43.05 -21.50
CA TYR A 68 7.97 42.21 -21.45
C TYR A 68 6.75 42.95 -21.97
N LYS A 69 5.85 42.21 -22.60
CA LYS A 69 4.57 42.71 -23.10
C LYS A 69 3.44 42.01 -22.38
N THR A 70 2.42 42.78 -22.02
CA THR A 70 1.22 42.28 -21.35
C THR A 70 0.08 42.26 -22.35
N TYR A 71 -0.61 41.13 -22.42
CA TYR A 71 -1.76 40.91 -23.27
C TYR A 71 -2.96 40.56 -22.41
N ARG A 72 -4.12 41.11 -22.75
CA ARG A 72 -5.41 40.62 -22.28
C ARG A 72 -5.84 39.47 -23.17
N ALA A 73 -6.38 38.40 -22.60
CA ALA A 73 -6.92 37.28 -23.35
C ALA A 73 -8.44 37.18 -23.17
N TRP A 74 -9.17 36.98 -24.27
CA TRP A 74 -10.58 36.61 -24.27
C TRP A 74 -10.76 35.23 -24.89
N MET A 75 -11.52 34.36 -24.22
CA MET A 75 -11.88 33.05 -24.75
C MET A 75 -13.14 33.16 -25.61
N ALA A 76 -13.10 32.63 -26.83
CA ALA A 76 -14.24 32.58 -27.73
C ALA A 76 -15.24 31.50 -27.28
N VAL A 77 -16.50 31.86 -27.12
CA VAL A 77 -17.57 30.97 -26.64
C VAL A 77 -18.77 31.04 -27.58
N ASP A 78 -19.37 29.89 -27.90
CA ASP A 78 -20.61 29.87 -28.69
C ASP A 78 -21.78 30.46 -27.89
N GLU A 79 -22.55 31.31 -28.56
CA GLU A 79 -23.73 31.99 -28.04
C GLU A 79 -24.89 31.03 -27.80
N ASN A 80 -24.86 29.84 -28.43
CA ASN A 80 -25.95 28.85 -28.37
C ASN A 80 -25.74 27.72 -27.36
N ALA A 81 -24.63 27.73 -26.61
CA ALA A 81 -24.34 26.69 -25.63
C ALA A 81 -25.25 26.78 -24.39
N GLU A 82 -25.76 25.65 -23.88
CA GLU A 82 -26.67 25.61 -22.72
C GLU A 82 -26.07 26.24 -21.44
N ASP A 83 -24.74 26.29 -21.33
CA ASP A 83 -23.99 26.90 -20.22
C ASP A 83 -23.70 28.41 -20.42
N PHE A 84 -24.23 29.05 -21.46
CA PHE A 84 -23.94 30.45 -21.79
C PHE A 84 -24.37 31.43 -20.68
N GLU A 85 -25.49 31.15 -20.00
CA GLU A 85 -26.02 31.98 -18.92
C GLU A 85 -25.24 31.87 -17.59
N GLN A 86 -24.47 30.79 -17.38
CA GLN A 86 -23.66 30.61 -16.16
C GLN A 86 -22.27 31.24 -16.25
N LYS A 87 -21.83 31.67 -17.44
CA LYS A 87 -20.52 32.30 -17.66
C LYS A 87 -20.59 33.80 -17.32
N ASP A 88 -20.61 34.14 -16.03
CA ASP A 88 -20.67 35.48 -15.41
C ASP A 88 -19.59 36.53 -15.82
N PHE A 89 -18.88 36.35 -16.95
CA PHE A 89 -17.72 37.17 -17.37
C PHE A 89 -17.73 37.58 -18.85
N ILE A 90 -18.87 37.60 -19.53
CA ILE A 90 -18.98 38.09 -20.92
C ILE A 90 -18.52 39.56 -20.98
N GLY A 91 -17.58 39.86 -21.88
CA GLY A 91 -16.94 41.19 -22.01
C GLY A 91 -15.70 41.40 -21.13
N THR A 92 -15.47 40.56 -20.11
CA THR A 92 -14.25 40.60 -19.29
C THR A 92 -13.26 39.50 -19.66
N LYS A 93 -13.69 38.23 -19.66
CA LYS A 93 -12.88 37.04 -19.99
C LYS A 93 -13.35 36.28 -21.22
N HIS A 94 -14.59 36.47 -21.63
CA HIS A 94 -15.19 35.77 -22.77
C HIS A 94 -15.65 36.78 -23.83
N ILE A 95 -15.52 36.37 -25.09
CA ILE A 95 -16.06 37.05 -26.27
C ILE A 95 -16.94 36.05 -27.02
N THR A 96 -18.01 36.54 -27.64
CA THR A 96 -18.87 35.66 -28.44
C THR A 96 -18.12 35.17 -29.68
N LEU A 97 -18.39 33.94 -30.11
CA LEU A 97 -17.73 33.37 -31.28
C LEU A 97 -17.94 34.21 -32.55
N SER A 98 -19.13 34.82 -32.69
CA SER A 98 -19.45 35.75 -33.79
C SER A 98 -18.49 36.96 -33.82
N ALA A 99 -18.32 37.65 -32.69
CA ALA A 99 -17.43 38.80 -32.56
C ALA A 99 -15.94 38.38 -32.58
N ALA A 100 -15.63 37.16 -32.15
CA ALA A 100 -14.28 36.61 -32.24
C ALA A 100 -13.86 36.39 -33.69
N ILE A 101 -14.74 35.82 -34.52
CA ILE A 101 -14.52 35.59 -35.96
C ILE A 101 -14.34 36.92 -36.71
N GLU A 102 -15.03 37.98 -36.31
CA GLU A 102 -14.84 39.31 -36.91
C GLU A 102 -13.43 39.88 -36.68
N LEU A 103 -12.82 39.56 -35.54
CA LEU A 103 -11.46 40.00 -35.19
C LEU A 103 -10.39 39.06 -35.76
N GLU A 104 -10.62 37.77 -35.71
CA GLU A 104 -9.71 36.72 -36.17
C GLU A 104 -10.51 35.62 -36.89
N PRO A 105 -10.55 35.63 -38.24
CA PRO A 105 -11.45 34.77 -39.03
C PRO A 105 -11.25 33.25 -38.86
N ASP A 106 -10.06 32.84 -38.42
CA ASP A 106 -9.67 31.42 -38.26
C ASP A 106 -9.93 30.89 -36.84
N ILE A 107 -10.53 31.69 -35.95
CA ILE A 107 -10.72 31.29 -34.55
C ILE A 107 -11.86 30.27 -34.39
N ILE A 108 -11.60 29.22 -33.62
CA ILE A 108 -12.58 28.19 -33.26
C ILE A 108 -13.10 28.41 -31.84
N GLU A 109 -14.24 27.80 -31.52
CA GLU A 109 -14.76 27.79 -30.15
C GLU A 109 -13.71 27.26 -29.15
N GLY A 110 -13.54 27.96 -28.03
CA GLY A 110 -12.48 27.69 -27.05
C GLY A 110 -11.13 28.31 -27.38
N GLY A 111 -10.98 28.96 -28.55
CA GLY A 111 -9.80 29.75 -28.91
C GLY A 111 -9.63 31.02 -28.07
N PHE A 112 -8.45 31.63 -28.10
CA PHE A 112 -8.13 32.84 -27.33
C PHE A 112 -7.70 34.00 -28.22
N ILE A 113 -8.41 35.13 -28.16
CA ILE A 113 -7.99 36.40 -28.77
C ILE A 113 -7.16 37.19 -27.77
N THR A 114 -6.03 37.74 -28.22
CA THR A 114 -5.15 38.54 -27.37
C THR A 114 -5.05 39.98 -27.83
N GLU A 115 -5.20 40.93 -26.90
CA GLU A 115 -5.02 42.37 -27.12
C GLU A 115 -3.88 42.91 -26.24
N GLU A 116 -2.96 43.70 -26.80
CA GLU A 116 -1.89 44.33 -26.04
C GLU A 116 -2.44 45.45 -25.14
N ILE A 117 -2.08 45.43 -23.85
CA ILE A 117 -2.50 46.43 -22.86
C ILE A 117 -1.30 47.19 -22.31
N GLU A 118 -1.53 48.42 -21.85
CA GLU A 118 -0.50 49.22 -21.22
C GLU A 118 0.12 48.52 -20.00
N GLN A 119 1.46 48.62 -19.90
CA GLN A 119 2.21 48.08 -18.77
C GLN A 119 1.87 48.86 -17.49
N THR A 120 1.15 48.22 -16.57
CA THR A 120 0.96 48.79 -15.23
C THR A 120 2.28 48.80 -14.46
N ALA A 121 2.71 49.98 -13.98
CA ALA A 121 3.92 50.09 -13.16
C ALA A 121 3.78 49.23 -11.88
N PHE A 122 4.69 48.26 -11.72
CA PHE A 122 4.66 47.35 -10.59
C PHE A 122 4.94 48.07 -9.27
N GLY A 123 4.00 47.97 -8.32
CA GLY A 123 4.26 48.34 -6.93
C GLY A 123 5.07 47.27 -6.19
N ARG A 124 5.60 47.59 -5.00
CA ARG A 124 6.40 46.67 -4.16
C ARG A 124 5.71 45.34 -3.82
N ILE A 125 4.37 45.32 -3.72
CA ILE A 125 3.56 44.14 -3.36
C ILE A 125 3.54 43.10 -4.49
N SER A 126 3.54 43.56 -5.75
CA SER A 126 3.56 42.70 -6.92
C SER A 126 4.92 41.99 -7.09
N ILE A 127 6.01 42.65 -6.69
CA ILE A 127 7.37 42.07 -6.72
C ILE A 127 7.51 40.93 -5.70
N GLN A 128 7.01 41.12 -4.48
CA GLN A 128 7.04 40.06 -3.46
C GLN A 128 6.17 38.86 -3.86
N SER A 129 5.00 39.12 -4.44
CA SER A 129 4.12 38.07 -4.97
C SER A 129 4.77 37.31 -6.12
N ALA A 130 5.44 38.03 -7.03
CA ALA A 130 6.16 37.41 -8.14
C ALA A 130 7.34 36.56 -7.68
N LYS A 131 8.13 37.04 -6.71
CA LYS A 131 9.19 36.26 -6.08
C LYS A 131 8.67 34.94 -5.50
N GLN A 132 7.51 34.96 -4.86
CA GLN A 132 6.90 33.76 -4.29
C GLN A 132 6.47 32.76 -5.38
N VAL A 133 5.84 33.24 -6.46
CA VAL A 133 5.43 32.39 -7.59
C VAL A 133 6.64 31.77 -8.30
N ILE A 134 7.69 32.56 -8.54
CA ILE A 134 8.95 32.08 -9.13
C ILE A 134 9.56 30.99 -8.25
N PHE A 135 9.68 31.25 -6.94
CA PHE A 135 10.26 30.27 -6.02
C PHE A 135 9.46 28.97 -5.99
N GLN A 136 8.13 29.05 -6.06
CA GLN A 136 7.26 27.88 -6.14
C GLN A 136 7.48 27.10 -7.44
N LYS A 137 7.52 27.78 -8.60
CA LYS A 137 7.72 27.12 -9.90
C LYS A 137 9.11 26.51 -10.05
N VAL A 138 10.14 27.19 -9.56
CA VAL A 138 11.50 26.65 -9.50
C VAL A 138 11.52 25.39 -8.62
N LYS A 139 10.84 25.41 -7.48
CA LYS A 139 10.72 24.24 -6.61
C LYS A 139 9.98 23.08 -7.28
N ASP A 140 8.91 23.36 -8.01
CA ASP A 140 8.15 22.36 -8.76
C ASP A 140 9.00 21.76 -9.91
N ALA A 141 9.80 22.59 -10.58
CA ALA A 141 10.71 22.14 -11.64
C ALA A 141 11.82 21.23 -11.12
N VAL A 142 12.47 21.61 -10.01
CA VAL A 142 13.45 20.76 -9.32
C VAL A 142 12.81 19.45 -8.89
N ARG A 143 11.58 19.50 -8.36
CA ARG A 143 10.82 18.29 -7.97
C ARG A 143 10.62 17.34 -9.15
N ASN A 144 10.13 17.83 -10.28
CA ASN A 144 9.88 16.99 -11.45
C ASN A 144 11.17 16.32 -11.95
N LYS A 145 12.27 17.06 -11.98
CA LYS A 145 13.59 16.52 -12.33
C LYS A 145 14.05 15.39 -11.40
N ILE A 146 13.78 15.52 -10.09
CA ILE A 146 14.07 14.46 -9.12
C ILE A 146 13.20 13.23 -9.36
N ILE A 147 11.89 13.42 -9.63
CA ILE A 147 10.98 12.30 -9.93
C ILE A 147 11.48 11.54 -11.14
N GLU A 148 11.75 12.23 -12.25
CA GLU A 148 12.25 11.62 -13.49
C GLU A 148 13.56 10.86 -13.27
N ALA A 149 14.48 11.39 -12.45
CA ALA A 149 15.78 10.77 -12.19
C ALA A 149 15.71 9.51 -11.29
N TYR A 150 14.71 9.42 -10.40
CA TYR A 150 14.60 8.36 -9.39
C TYR A 150 13.44 7.38 -9.64
N GLN A 151 12.53 7.67 -10.57
CA GLN A 151 11.40 6.79 -10.90
C GLN A 151 11.84 5.38 -11.30
N GLY A 152 12.95 5.25 -12.02
CA GLY A 152 13.54 3.95 -12.39
C GLY A 152 14.34 3.27 -11.28
N LYS A 153 14.54 3.92 -10.12
CA LYS A 153 15.39 3.45 -9.02
C LYS A 153 14.57 3.03 -7.79
N VAL A 154 13.24 2.99 -7.89
CA VAL A 154 12.38 2.49 -6.80
C VAL A 154 12.71 1.02 -6.56
N GLY A 155 12.93 0.65 -5.30
CA GLY A 155 13.42 -0.67 -4.91
C GLY A 155 14.95 -0.83 -4.93
N GLU A 156 15.71 0.23 -5.25
CA GLU A 156 17.17 0.23 -5.12
C GLU A 156 17.64 0.75 -3.75
N LEU A 157 18.85 0.33 -3.36
CA LEU A 157 19.49 0.79 -2.16
C LEU A 157 20.08 2.19 -2.36
N ILE A 158 19.62 3.13 -1.56
CA ILE A 158 20.16 4.49 -1.49
C ILE A 158 21.04 4.63 -0.24
N MET A 159 22.07 5.46 -0.35
CA MET A 159 22.99 5.74 0.75
C MET A 159 23.22 7.24 0.87
N GLY A 160 23.34 7.71 2.10
CA GLY A 160 23.59 9.12 2.35
C GLY A 160 23.86 9.43 3.81
N ASN A 161 24.04 10.71 4.12
CA ASN A 161 24.22 11.17 5.50
C ASN A 161 22.91 11.73 6.05
N ILE A 162 22.64 11.51 7.33
CA ILE A 162 21.46 12.06 7.99
C ILE A 162 21.66 13.56 8.20
N LYS A 163 20.85 14.36 7.54
CA LYS A 163 20.90 15.82 7.62
C LYS A 163 20.16 16.34 8.86
N ARG A 164 19.01 15.74 9.16
CA ARG A 164 18.17 16.06 10.32
C ARG A 164 17.24 14.90 10.66
N VAL A 165 16.78 14.89 11.91
CA VAL A 165 15.78 13.94 12.43
C VAL A 165 14.71 14.77 13.12
N ASP A 166 13.46 14.64 12.65
CA ASP A 166 12.30 15.37 13.16
C ASP A 166 11.23 14.37 13.65
N ARG A 167 10.06 14.87 14.07
CA ARG A 167 8.93 14.01 14.51
C ARG A 167 8.40 13.10 13.39
N ASN A 168 8.54 13.52 12.15
CA ASN A 168 8.05 12.79 10.98
C ASN A 168 8.97 11.63 10.59
N GLY A 169 10.24 11.64 11.02
CA GLY A 169 11.24 10.68 10.61
C GLY A 169 12.63 11.29 10.40
N ALA A 170 13.47 10.58 9.67
CA ALA A 170 14.86 10.96 9.40
C ALA A 170 15.04 11.39 7.93
N TYR A 171 15.82 12.44 7.70
CA TYR A 171 16.09 12.96 6.36
C TYR A 171 17.52 12.59 5.96
N ILE A 172 17.65 11.77 4.93
CA ILE A 172 18.91 11.38 4.31
C ILE A 172 19.21 12.35 3.16
N GLU A 173 20.41 12.91 3.18
CA GLU A 173 20.97 13.67 2.06
C GLU A 173 21.72 12.73 1.13
N LEU A 174 21.22 12.58 -0.10
CA LEU A 174 21.77 11.70 -1.13
C LEU A 174 22.80 12.46 -1.98
N GLU A 175 22.37 13.62 -2.49
CA GLU A 175 23.17 14.53 -3.32
C GLU A 175 22.92 15.97 -2.87
N GLU A 176 23.60 16.93 -3.51
CA GLU A 176 23.42 18.35 -3.20
C GLU A 176 21.97 18.78 -3.46
N ASN A 177 21.25 19.15 -2.38
CA ASN A 177 19.84 19.54 -2.39
C ASN A 177 18.81 18.42 -2.71
N ILE A 178 19.22 17.15 -2.71
CA ILE A 178 18.30 16.00 -2.85
C ILE A 178 18.21 15.25 -1.52
N GLU A 179 17.02 15.26 -0.94
CA GLU A 179 16.73 14.65 0.35
C GLU A 179 15.68 13.55 0.20
N ALA A 180 15.92 12.41 0.85
CA ALA A 180 14.95 11.34 1.05
C ALA A 180 14.49 11.32 2.51
N LEU A 181 13.19 11.09 2.72
CA LEU A 181 12.62 10.92 4.05
C LEU A 181 12.46 9.43 4.34
N ILE A 182 12.99 8.99 5.48
CA ILE A 182 12.58 7.73 6.11
C ILE A 182 11.49 8.08 7.12
N PRO A 183 10.21 7.74 6.86
CA PRO A 183 9.14 7.92 7.83
C PRO A 183 9.46 7.22 9.15
N LYS A 184 8.94 7.73 10.26
CA LYS A 184 9.17 7.10 11.58
C LYS A 184 8.74 5.63 11.64
N ALA A 185 7.69 5.26 10.90
CA ALA A 185 7.22 3.88 10.80
C ALA A 185 8.20 2.95 10.04
N ASP A 186 9.03 3.54 9.19
CA ASP A 186 10.00 2.86 8.33
C ASP A 186 11.43 2.89 8.88
N ILE A 187 11.61 3.39 10.11
CA ILE A 187 12.87 3.30 10.85
C ILE A 187 12.83 2.01 11.67
N ILE A 188 13.96 1.29 11.73
CA ILE A 188 14.04 0.05 12.52
C ILE A 188 13.77 0.39 14.00
N PRO A 189 12.88 -0.35 14.68
CA PRO A 189 12.60 -0.11 16.09
C PRO A 189 13.87 -0.11 16.94
N ARG A 190 13.99 0.89 17.83
CA ARG A 190 15.13 1.08 18.75
C ARG A 190 16.47 1.39 18.08
N GLU A 191 16.49 1.65 16.78
CA GLU A 191 17.66 2.15 16.07
C GLU A 191 17.98 3.60 16.48
N SER A 192 19.25 3.89 16.78
CA SER A 192 19.69 5.26 17.11
C SER A 192 20.20 5.98 15.87
N ILE A 193 19.31 6.68 15.17
CA ILE A 193 19.69 7.53 14.03
C ILE A 193 19.93 8.97 14.51
N ARG A 194 21.13 9.50 14.24
CA ARG A 194 21.53 10.86 14.61
C ARG A 194 21.99 11.66 13.39
N LYS A 195 21.99 12.98 13.53
CA LYS A 195 22.53 13.88 12.49
C LYS A 195 24.01 13.59 12.26
N GLY A 196 24.39 13.41 11.00
CA GLY A 196 25.75 13.11 10.56
C GLY A 196 26.01 11.62 10.36
N ASP A 197 25.13 10.73 10.81
CA ASP A 197 25.29 9.29 10.62
C ASP A 197 25.15 8.93 9.14
N ARG A 198 25.94 7.95 8.70
CA ARG A 198 25.80 7.32 7.38
C ARG A 198 24.79 6.21 7.48
N VAL A 199 23.75 6.28 6.66
CA VAL A 199 22.63 5.34 6.70
C VAL A 199 22.31 4.88 5.28
N ARG A 200 22.04 3.58 5.14
CA ARG A 200 21.49 2.98 3.93
C ARG A 200 19.99 2.80 4.09
N ALA A 201 19.24 2.87 3.01
CA ALA A 201 17.81 2.55 3.02
C ALA A 201 17.41 2.07 1.63
N ILE A 202 16.27 1.41 1.52
CA ILE A 202 15.67 1.16 0.21
C ILE A 202 14.80 2.34 -0.18
N LEU A 203 14.87 2.79 -1.44
CA LEU A 203 13.90 3.75 -1.96
C LEU A 203 12.55 3.02 -2.11
N SER A 204 11.60 3.31 -1.22
CA SER A 204 10.32 2.60 -1.16
C SER A 204 9.31 3.17 -2.14
N ASP A 205 9.21 4.50 -2.22
CA ASP A 205 8.23 5.17 -3.06
C ASP A 205 8.64 6.61 -3.38
N ILE A 206 7.95 7.21 -4.36
CA ILE A 206 8.11 8.60 -4.75
C ILE A 206 6.79 9.32 -4.54
N ASN A 207 6.78 10.26 -3.61
CA ASN A 207 5.62 11.08 -3.37
C ASN A 207 5.40 12.06 -4.53
N ILE A 208 4.27 11.94 -5.23
CA ILE A 208 3.89 12.82 -6.34
C ILE A 208 3.19 14.09 -5.83
N GLU A 209 2.69 14.09 -4.60
CA GLU A 209 1.96 15.23 -4.04
C GLU A 209 2.83 16.49 -3.93
N ARG A 210 2.21 17.67 -4.03
CA ARG A 210 2.93 18.96 -4.02
C ARG A 210 3.59 19.32 -2.68
N LYS A 211 3.40 18.53 -1.63
CA LYS A 211 3.89 18.83 -0.27
C LYS A 211 4.78 17.72 0.25
N GLY A 212 5.85 18.14 0.93
CA GLY A 212 6.80 17.24 1.57
C GLY A 212 7.92 16.74 0.65
N PRO A 213 8.80 15.88 1.19
CA PRO A 213 9.89 15.26 0.46
C PRO A 213 9.38 14.45 -0.74
N VAL A 214 10.19 14.41 -1.79
CA VAL A 214 9.85 13.69 -3.03
C VAL A 214 10.14 12.20 -2.87
N LEU A 215 11.27 11.87 -2.26
CA LEU A 215 11.75 10.51 -2.12
C LEU A 215 11.38 9.96 -0.74
N LEU A 216 10.71 8.82 -0.70
CA LEU A 216 10.42 8.05 0.50
C LEU A 216 11.32 6.83 0.53
N ALA A 217 11.92 6.58 1.68
CA ALA A 217 12.82 5.47 1.89
C ALA A 217 12.39 4.64 3.10
N SER A 218 12.75 3.37 3.10
CA SER A 218 12.45 2.46 4.20
C SER A 218 13.67 1.67 4.63
N ARG A 219 13.76 1.41 5.94
CA ARG A 219 14.71 0.46 6.53
C ARG A 219 14.00 -0.74 7.15
N THR A 220 12.67 -0.80 7.09
CA THR A 220 11.85 -1.91 7.64
C THR A 220 11.42 -2.91 6.57
N SER A 221 11.38 -2.51 5.28
CA SER A 221 11.00 -3.40 4.18
C SER A 221 11.87 -4.68 4.12
N SER A 222 11.27 -5.80 3.71
CA SER A 222 11.96 -7.06 3.41
C SER A 222 12.92 -6.94 2.22
N ASP A 223 12.63 -6.05 1.27
CA ASP A 223 13.53 -5.81 0.14
C ASP A 223 14.86 -5.21 0.58
N PHE A 224 14.87 -4.47 1.71
CA PHE A 224 16.10 -3.87 2.22
C PHE A 224 17.15 -4.92 2.57
N ILE A 225 16.76 -6.01 3.25
CA ILE A 225 17.69 -7.10 3.56
C ILE A 225 18.14 -7.83 2.28
N MET A 226 17.25 -8.03 1.29
CA MET A 226 17.63 -8.64 0.02
C MET A 226 18.71 -7.83 -0.72
N ARG A 227 18.55 -6.50 -0.81
CA ARG A 227 19.55 -5.61 -1.42
C ARG A 227 20.87 -5.57 -0.64
N LEU A 228 20.84 -5.71 0.69
CA LEU A 228 22.07 -5.83 1.49
C LEU A 228 22.82 -7.12 1.17
N PHE A 229 22.11 -8.24 1.01
CA PHE A 229 22.72 -9.51 0.60
C PHE A 229 23.31 -9.45 -0.80
N GLU A 230 22.63 -8.81 -1.76
CA GLU A 230 23.17 -8.59 -3.12
C GLU A 230 24.50 -7.83 -3.11
N LEU A 231 24.66 -6.88 -2.18
CA LEU A 231 25.89 -6.09 -2.04
C LEU A 231 27.01 -6.84 -1.31
N GLU A 232 26.67 -7.62 -0.28
CA GLU A 232 27.65 -8.33 0.57
C GLU A 232 28.11 -9.67 -0.03
N VAL A 233 27.26 -10.34 -0.81
CA VAL A 233 27.50 -11.68 -1.35
C VAL A 233 27.71 -11.59 -2.88
N PRO A 234 28.95 -11.64 -3.39
CA PRO A 234 29.24 -11.48 -4.82
C PRO A 234 28.60 -12.56 -5.69
N GLU A 235 28.39 -13.76 -5.15
CA GLU A 235 27.75 -14.88 -5.84
C GLU A 235 26.27 -14.57 -6.19
N ILE A 236 25.60 -13.72 -5.41
CA ILE A 236 24.23 -13.25 -5.71
C ILE A 236 24.26 -12.22 -6.84
N GLY A 237 25.17 -11.24 -6.78
CA GLY A 237 25.31 -10.22 -7.83
C GLY A 237 25.73 -10.79 -9.20
N GLN A 238 26.42 -11.94 -9.21
CA GLN A 238 26.77 -12.68 -10.43
C GLN A 238 25.64 -13.59 -10.93
N GLY A 239 24.54 -13.71 -10.18
CA GLY A 239 23.41 -14.57 -10.49
C GLY A 239 23.69 -16.07 -10.31
N ILE A 240 24.72 -16.46 -9.56
CA ILE A 240 25.04 -17.86 -9.27
C ILE A 240 24.11 -18.38 -8.16
N ILE A 241 23.82 -17.52 -7.19
CA ILE A 241 22.84 -17.75 -6.13
C ILE A 241 21.67 -16.81 -6.36
N LYS A 242 20.45 -17.36 -6.33
CA LYS A 242 19.21 -16.60 -6.44
C LYS A 242 18.61 -16.38 -5.05
N LEU A 243 18.26 -15.13 -4.75
CA LEU A 243 17.38 -14.77 -3.64
C LEU A 243 15.93 -14.92 -4.10
N HIS A 244 15.10 -15.62 -3.34
CA HIS A 244 13.68 -15.82 -3.67
C HIS A 244 12.79 -14.89 -2.88
N THR A 245 12.75 -15.07 -1.56
CA THR A 245 11.87 -14.32 -0.66
C THR A 245 12.59 -13.99 0.64
N ALA A 246 12.11 -12.96 1.33
CA ALA A 246 12.55 -12.60 2.66
C ALA A 246 11.34 -12.24 3.53
N ALA A 247 11.29 -12.80 4.73
CA ALA A 247 10.31 -12.47 5.75
C ALA A 247 11.03 -11.81 6.92
N ARG A 248 10.46 -10.74 7.47
CA ARG A 248 11.21 -9.87 8.38
C ARG A 248 10.35 -9.30 9.49
N ASP A 249 10.89 -9.39 10.70
CA ASP A 249 10.45 -8.68 11.89
C ASP A 249 11.53 -7.64 12.25
N PRO A 250 11.40 -6.39 11.76
CA PRO A 250 12.50 -5.43 11.71
C PRO A 250 13.16 -5.18 13.07
N GLY A 251 14.48 -5.31 13.12
CA GLY A 251 15.29 -5.11 14.32
C GLY A 251 15.24 -6.28 15.31
N MET A 252 14.59 -7.38 14.97
CA MET A 252 14.52 -8.58 15.82
C MET A 252 15.00 -9.83 15.10
N ARG A 253 14.32 -10.24 14.03
CA ARG A 253 14.62 -11.48 13.30
C ARG A 253 14.15 -11.42 11.85
N ALA A 254 14.90 -11.99 10.94
CA ALA A 254 14.50 -12.21 9.55
C ALA A 254 14.84 -13.63 9.10
N LYS A 255 14.09 -14.11 8.11
CA LYS A 255 14.39 -15.31 7.33
C LYS A 255 14.56 -14.93 5.88
N ILE A 256 15.57 -15.47 5.21
CA ILE A 256 15.81 -15.29 3.78
C ILE A 256 15.97 -16.64 3.08
N ALA A 257 15.27 -16.82 1.97
CA ALA A 257 15.29 -18.04 1.18
C ALA A 257 16.24 -17.90 -0.02
N VAL A 258 17.21 -18.81 -0.10
CA VAL A 258 18.27 -18.78 -1.12
C VAL A 258 18.34 -20.11 -1.89
N GLN A 259 18.68 -20.04 -3.16
CA GLN A 259 18.89 -21.22 -4.01
C GLN A 259 20.16 -21.05 -4.84
N ALA A 260 21.00 -22.09 -4.90
CA ALA A 260 22.10 -22.13 -5.87
C ALA A 260 21.58 -22.64 -7.22
N LEU A 261 22.01 -22.01 -8.32
CA LEU A 261 21.73 -22.53 -9.67
C LEU A 261 22.55 -23.79 -9.98
N ASP A 262 23.77 -23.89 -9.42
CA ASP A 262 24.60 -25.10 -9.48
C ASP A 262 24.43 -25.90 -8.18
N PRO A 263 23.93 -27.15 -8.21
CA PRO A 263 23.78 -28.01 -7.03
C PRO A 263 25.09 -28.30 -6.28
N ARG A 264 26.25 -28.08 -6.93
CA ARG A 264 27.57 -28.27 -6.30
C ARG A 264 27.98 -27.12 -5.38
N LEU A 265 27.27 -25.99 -5.46
CA LEU A 265 27.55 -24.81 -4.65
C LEU A 265 26.67 -24.81 -3.40
N ASP A 266 27.28 -24.58 -2.24
CA ASP A 266 26.55 -24.35 -1.00
C ASP A 266 26.07 -22.89 -0.94
N ALA A 267 24.77 -22.69 -1.19
CA ALA A 267 24.15 -21.37 -1.16
C ALA A 267 24.17 -20.75 0.24
N VAL A 268 23.88 -21.54 1.28
CA VAL A 268 23.82 -21.04 2.67
C VAL A 268 25.21 -20.68 3.13
N GLY A 269 26.20 -21.56 2.90
CA GLY A 269 27.59 -21.32 3.27
C GLY A 269 28.17 -20.06 2.61
N ALA A 270 27.86 -19.83 1.33
CA ALA A 270 28.27 -18.62 0.61
C ALA A 270 27.66 -17.34 1.22
N CYS A 271 26.39 -17.36 1.60
CA CYS A 271 25.71 -16.21 2.22
C CYS A 271 26.18 -15.96 3.67
N VAL A 272 26.47 -17.01 4.44
CA VAL A 272 26.99 -16.91 5.81
C VAL A 272 28.42 -16.38 5.83
N GLY A 273 29.27 -16.86 4.91
CA GLY A 273 30.68 -16.53 4.84
C GLY A 273 31.52 -17.17 5.96
N MET A 274 32.82 -16.86 5.99
CA MET A 274 33.76 -17.45 6.94
C MET A 274 33.34 -17.12 8.39
N ARG A 275 32.91 -18.15 9.14
CA ARG A 275 32.40 -18.02 10.52
C ARG A 275 31.25 -17.01 10.66
N GLY A 276 30.42 -16.86 9.64
CA GLY A 276 29.28 -15.94 9.70
C GLY A 276 29.62 -14.46 9.46
N SER A 277 30.82 -14.14 8.96
CA SER A 277 31.27 -12.75 8.82
C SER A 277 30.35 -11.88 7.95
N ARG A 278 29.80 -12.44 6.87
CA ARG A 278 28.94 -11.72 5.92
C ARG A 278 27.57 -11.45 6.55
N VAL A 279 26.91 -12.50 7.06
CA VAL A 279 25.61 -12.36 7.74
C VAL A 279 25.70 -11.46 8.97
N GLN A 280 26.82 -11.47 9.70
CA GLN A 280 27.01 -10.57 10.84
C GLN A 280 27.09 -9.10 10.40
N THR A 281 27.76 -8.81 9.29
CA THR A 281 27.87 -7.44 8.74
C THR A 281 26.49 -6.90 8.35
N ILE A 282 25.65 -7.75 7.76
CA ILE A 282 24.25 -7.40 7.44
C ILE A 282 23.42 -7.22 8.72
N SER A 283 23.53 -8.14 9.69
CA SER A 283 22.88 -8.03 11.00
C SER A 283 23.22 -6.71 11.70
N ASP A 284 24.50 -6.30 11.65
CA ASP A 284 24.95 -5.05 12.27
C ASP A 284 24.36 -3.82 11.56
N GLU A 285 24.25 -3.83 10.22
CA GLU A 285 23.55 -2.79 9.45
C GLU A 285 22.05 -2.72 9.79
N LEU A 286 21.44 -3.84 10.19
CA LEU A 286 20.04 -3.96 10.60
C LEU A 286 19.83 -3.79 12.12
N ASN A 287 20.80 -3.19 12.82
CA ASN A 287 20.74 -2.91 14.26
C ASN A 287 20.65 -4.18 15.14
N GLY A 288 21.41 -5.21 14.79
CA GLY A 288 21.51 -6.46 15.56
C GLY A 288 20.37 -7.45 15.29
N GLU A 289 19.71 -7.34 14.14
CA GLU A 289 18.67 -8.25 13.71
C GLU A 289 19.21 -9.66 13.44
N ARG A 290 18.60 -10.70 14.03
CA ARG A 290 19.03 -12.08 13.78
C ARG A 290 18.56 -12.56 12.41
N VAL A 291 19.47 -12.87 11.51
CA VAL A 291 19.16 -13.33 10.16
C VAL A 291 19.36 -14.84 10.04
N ASP A 292 18.30 -15.57 9.74
CA ASP A 292 18.36 -16.98 9.37
C ASP A 292 18.34 -17.12 7.84
N ILE A 293 19.27 -17.89 7.29
CA ILE A 293 19.34 -18.18 5.85
C ILE A 293 18.89 -19.62 5.65
N VAL A 294 17.88 -19.82 4.81
CA VAL A 294 17.27 -21.14 4.55
C VAL A 294 17.35 -21.50 3.08
N LEU A 295 17.43 -22.80 2.78
CA LEU A 295 17.40 -23.29 1.40
C LEU A 295 15.98 -23.24 0.85
N TRP A 296 15.84 -22.60 -0.30
CA TRP A 296 14.60 -22.64 -1.08
C TRP A 296 14.53 -23.94 -1.88
N ASP A 297 13.35 -24.54 -1.94
CA ASP A 297 13.06 -25.73 -2.74
C ASP A 297 11.81 -25.51 -3.60
N ASN A 298 11.71 -26.22 -4.72
CA ASN A 298 10.51 -26.23 -5.54
C ASN A 298 9.39 -27.05 -4.88
N ASP A 299 9.75 -28.07 -4.12
CA ASP A 299 8.80 -28.80 -3.28
C ASP A 299 8.47 -27.95 -2.04
N ILE A 300 7.19 -27.56 -1.93
CA ILE A 300 6.71 -26.71 -0.85
C ILE A 300 6.88 -27.37 0.52
N VAL A 301 6.74 -28.70 0.62
CA VAL A 301 6.91 -29.43 1.88
C VAL A 301 8.35 -29.30 2.34
N GLN A 302 9.30 -29.57 1.44
CA GLN A 302 10.72 -29.42 1.73
C GLN A 302 11.09 -27.97 2.03
N PHE A 303 10.50 -26.99 1.34
CA PHE A 303 10.74 -25.57 1.59
C PHE A 303 10.24 -25.14 2.98
N ILE A 304 9.07 -25.61 3.42
CA ILE A 304 8.55 -25.34 4.77
C ILE A 304 9.42 -25.99 5.84
N ILE A 305 9.88 -27.22 5.61
CA ILE A 305 10.83 -27.89 6.52
C ILE A 305 12.08 -27.03 6.69
N ASN A 306 12.63 -26.51 5.59
CA ASN A 306 13.78 -25.62 5.62
C ASN A 306 13.47 -24.28 6.30
N ALA A 307 12.29 -23.69 6.04
CA ALA A 307 11.86 -22.40 6.60
C ALA A 307 11.68 -22.43 8.12
N MET A 308 11.26 -23.58 8.66
CA MET A 308 11.05 -23.80 10.10
C MET A 308 12.36 -23.99 10.89
N SER A 309 13.49 -24.15 10.20
CA SER A 309 14.83 -24.13 10.79
C SER A 309 15.00 -22.94 11.74
N PRO A 310 15.49 -23.13 12.97
CA PRO A 310 16.26 -24.29 13.43
C PRO A 310 15.45 -25.43 14.05
N ALA A 311 14.11 -25.40 14.05
CA ALA A 311 13.31 -26.47 14.64
C ALA A 311 13.29 -27.70 13.72
N GLU A 312 13.45 -28.90 14.29
CA GLU A 312 13.30 -30.16 13.54
C GLU A 312 11.84 -30.61 13.54
N ILE A 313 11.35 -30.98 12.36
CA ILE A 313 9.97 -31.37 12.09
C ILE A 313 9.88 -32.89 11.96
N SER A 314 8.84 -33.47 12.56
CA SER A 314 8.57 -34.90 12.48
C SER A 314 7.83 -35.25 11.18
N SER A 315 6.72 -34.56 10.92
CA SER A 315 5.90 -34.76 9.72
C SER A 315 5.10 -33.49 9.39
N VAL A 316 4.61 -33.41 8.16
CA VAL A 316 3.80 -32.27 7.68
C VAL A 316 2.56 -32.84 7.00
N SER A 317 1.39 -32.30 7.37
CA SER A 317 0.13 -32.52 6.68
C SER A 317 -0.25 -31.26 5.91
N MET A 318 -0.72 -31.40 4.67
CA MET A 318 -1.05 -30.28 3.80
C MET A 318 -2.54 -30.27 3.50
N ASP A 319 -3.14 -29.08 3.63
CA ASP A 319 -4.46 -28.75 3.14
C ASP A 319 -4.31 -27.75 1.98
N GLU A 320 -4.45 -28.25 0.75
CA GLU A 320 -4.28 -27.47 -0.47
C GLU A 320 -5.41 -26.44 -0.67
N ASP A 321 -6.62 -26.74 -0.20
CA ASP A 321 -7.80 -25.90 -0.40
C ASP A 321 -7.68 -24.61 0.43
N ASN A 322 -7.27 -24.76 1.69
CA ASN A 322 -7.11 -23.63 2.61
C ASN A 322 -5.71 -22.99 2.58
N LYS A 323 -4.77 -23.53 1.79
CA LYS A 323 -3.35 -23.15 1.81
C LYS A 323 -2.75 -23.14 3.21
N SER A 324 -3.09 -24.17 3.98
CA SER A 324 -2.60 -24.38 5.33
C SER A 324 -1.81 -25.68 5.43
N MET A 325 -0.84 -25.69 6.35
CA MET A 325 -0.12 -26.91 6.70
C MET A 325 -0.02 -27.07 8.21
N ASP A 326 -0.23 -28.30 8.65
CA ASP A 326 -0.01 -28.71 10.01
C ASP A 326 1.38 -29.34 10.12
N VAL A 327 2.23 -28.69 10.90
CA VAL A 327 3.62 -29.07 11.13
C VAL A 327 3.70 -29.78 12.47
N LEU A 328 3.88 -31.09 12.42
CA LEU A 328 4.04 -31.91 13.62
C LEU A 328 5.47 -31.85 14.11
N VAL A 329 5.63 -31.53 15.38
CA VAL A 329 6.93 -31.43 16.05
C VAL A 329 6.92 -32.21 17.35
N SER A 330 8.09 -32.72 17.72
CA SER A 330 8.28 -33.28 19.05
C SER A 330 8.09 -32.21 20.13
N LYS A 331 7.65 -32.63 21.31
CA LYS A 331 7.44 -31.76 22.47
C LYS A 331 8.66 -30.90 22.83
N ASP A 332 9.87 -31.44 22.61
CA ASP A 332 11.12 -30.74 22.90
C ASP A 332 11.38 -29.60 21.88
N ASN A 333 10.94 -29.77 20.64
CA ASN A 333 11.09 -28.80 19.56
C ASN A 333 9.92 -27.82 19.44
N LEU A 334 8.78 -28.08 20.09
CA LEU A 334 7.58 -27.23 20.03
C LEU A 334 7.87 -25.76 20.36
N SER A 335 8.62 -25.51 21.44
CA SER A 335 8.99 -24.16 21.88
C SER A 335 9.85 -23.43 20.84
N GLN A 336 10.75 -24.16 20.17
CA GLN A 336 11.64 -23.63 19.15
C GLN A 336 10.90 -23.37 17.83
N ALA A 337 9.99 -24.27 17.45
CA ALA A 337 9.16 -24.19 16.25
C ALA A 337 8.22 -22.98 16.30
N ILE A 338 7.55 -22.75 17.43
CA ILE A 338 6.72 -21.56 17.65
C ILE A 338 7.61 -20.31 17.75
N GLY A 339 8.68 -20.39 18.54
CA GLY A 339 9.55 -19.27 18.85
C GLY A 339 8.91 -18.26 19.81
N ARG A 340 9.66 -17.21 20.18
CA ARG A 340 9.15 -16.16 21.10
C ARG A 340 7.94 -15.48 20.47
N SER A 341 6.78 -15.54 21.14
CA SER A 341 5.53 -14.94 20.67
C SER A 341 5.09 -15.41 19.27
N GLY A 342 5.43 -16.64 18.87
CA GLY A 342 5.09 -17.15 17.54
C GLY A 342 5.96 -16.59 16.41
N GLN A 343 7.07 -15.92 16.72
CA GLN A 343 7.90 -15.25 15.71
C GLN A 343 8.45 -16.21 14.66
N ASN A 344 8.83 -17.45 15.01
CA ASN A 344 9.44 -18.36 14.03
C ASN A 344 8.40 -18.87 13.02
N VAL A 345 7.26 -19.35 13.51
CA VAL A 345 6.16 -19.82 12.66
C VAL A 345 5.60 -18.68 11.79
N ARG A 346 5.46 -17.46 12.33
CA ARG A 346 5.00 -16.29 11.55
C ARG A 346 5.97 -15.94 10.42
N LEU A 347 7.28 -15.89 10.70
CA LEU A 347 8.28 -15.63 9.66
C LEU A 347 8.34 -16.75 8.62
N ALA A 348 8.19 -18.01 9.01
CA ALA A 348 8.13 -19.13 8.07
C ALA A 348 6.87 -19.07 7.19
N SER A 349 5.72 -18.71 7.79
CA SER A 349 4.46 -18.50 7.09
C SER A 349 4.55 -17.34 6.08
N GLU A 350 5.09 -16.18 6.49
CA GLU A 350 5.33 -15.04 5.59
C GLU A 350 6.33 -15.38 4.47
N LEU A 351 7.36 -16.19 4.75
CA LEU A 351 8.40 -16.56 3.78
C LEU A 351 7.88 -17.51 2.69
N THR A 352 7.03 -18.45 3.08
CA THR A 352 6.49 -19.51 2.22
C THR A 352 5.16 -19.12 1.57
N GLY A 353 4.42 -18.19 2.18
CA GLY A 353 3.08 -17.78 1.75
C GLY A 353 1.96 -18.74 2.19
N TRP A 354 2.26 -19.69 3.09
CA TRP A 354 1.31 -20.69 3.62
C TRP A 354 1.00 -20.42 5.09
N SER A 355 -0.23 -20.72 5.52
CA SER A 355 -0.58 -20.68 6.94
C SER A 355 -0.02 -21.92 7.64
N LEU A 356 0.84 -21.75 8.63
CA LEU A 356 1.50 -22.86 9.32
C LEU A 356 0.94 -23.01 10.74
N ASN A 357 0.38 -24.17 11.04
CA ASN A 357 -0.04 -24.55 12.39
C ASN A 357 0.99 -25.52 12.96
N VAL A 358 1.46 -25.28 14.19
CA VAL A 358 2.43 -26.16 14.83
C VAL A 358 1.73 -26.98 15.90
N VAL A 359 1.79 -28.31 15.77
CA VAL A 359 1.11 -29.26 16.65
C VAL A 359 2.13 -30.20 17.29
N ASP A 360 1.96 -30.51 18.57
CA ASP A 360 2.74 -31.54 19.26
C ASP A 360 2.27 -32.92 18.75
N GLU A 361 3.21 -33.76 18.31
CA GLU A 361 2.96 -35.14 17.87
C GLU A 361 2.08 -35.92 18.86
N SER A 362 2.38 -35.80 20.16
CA SER A 362 1.63 -36.49 21.21
C SER A 362 0.22 -35.94 21.46
N GLN A 363 -0.04 -34.72 21.00
CA GLN A 363 -1.36 -34.12 21.02
C GLN A 363 -2.14 -34.52 19.77
N SER A 364 -1.51 -34.52 18.60
CA SER A 364 -2.14 -34.97 17.35
C SER A 364 -2.63 -36.42 17.44
N ASP A 365 -1.82 -37.34 18.00
CA ASP A 365 -2.24 -38.73 18.21
C ASP A 365 -3.50 -38.84 19.08
N LYS A 366 -3.61 -37.96 20.09
CA LYS A 366 -4.78 -37.93 20.97
C LYS A 366 -5.99 -37.34 20.26
N ASP A 367 -5.80 -36.24 19.55
CA ASP A 367 -6.86 -35.55 18.82
C ASP A 367 -7.42 -36.49 17.72
N GLN A 368 -6.56 -37.19 16.98
CA GLN A 368 -6.97 -38.24 16.03
C GLN A 368 -7.73 -39.37 16.72
N SER A 369 -7.29 -39.82 17.90
CA SER A 369 -8.01 -40.86 18.65
C SER A 369 -9.38 -40.40 19.15
N GLU A 370 -9.55 -39.12 19.49
CA GLU A 370 -10.83 -38.54 19.90
C GLU A 370 -11.73 -38.26 18.69
N GLU A 371 -11.17 -37.82 17.56
CA GLU A 371 -11.89 -37.70 16.28
C GLU A 371 -12.42 -39.05 15.83
N GLN A 372 -11.60 -40.11 15.83
CA GLN A 372 -12.03 -41.47 15.52
C GLN A 372 -13.16 -41.92 16.45
N LYS A 373 -13.07 -41.66 17.77
CA LYS A 373 -14.17 -41.97 18.70
C LYS A 373 -15.44 -41.18 18.40
N ASN A 374 -15.32 -39.93 17.96
CA ASN A 374 -16.46 -39.10 17.61
C ASN A 374 -17.13 -39.59 16.32
N VAL A 375 -16.33 -39.95 15.31
CA VAL A 375 -16.80 -40.58 14.07
C VAL A 375 -17.51 -41.90 14.37
N ILE A 376 -16.92 -42.77 15.20
CA ILE A 376 -17.55 -44.03 15.63
C ILE A 376 -18.91 -43.77 16.31
N LYS A 377 -18.98 -42.82 17.25
CA LYS A 377 -20.26 -42.45 17.89
C LYS A 377 -21.30 -41.94 16.89
N LEU A 378 -20.86 -41.17 15.90
CA LEU A 378 -21.72 -40.58 14.88
C LEU A 378 -22.26 -41.68 13.94
N PHE A 379 -21.42 -42.63 13.54
CA PHE A 379 -21.82 -43.80 12.76
C PHE A 379 -22.77 -44.72 13.52
N VAL A 380 -22.47 -45.05 14.78
CA VAL A 380 -23.39 -45.87 15.62
C VAL A 380 -24.75 -45.19 15.78
N LYS A 381 -24.77 -43.85 15.95
CA LYS A 381 -26.00 -43.09 16.18
C LYS A 381 -26.91 -43.02 14.95
N TYR A 382 -26.34 -42.78 13.77
CA TYR A 382 -27.13 -42.45 12.57
C TYR A 382 -27.18 -43.56 11.52
N LEU A 383 -26.19 -44.44 11.47
CA LEU A 383 -26.15 -45.55 10.50
C LEU A 383 -26.70 -46.85 11.07
N ASP A 384 -27.11 -46.87 12.36
CA ASP A 384 -27.67 -48.04 13.05
C ASP A 384 -26.79 -49.28 12.88
N ILE A 385 -25.49 -49.10 13.14
CA ILE A 385 -24.47 -50.14 13.13
C ILE A 385 -23.88 -50.31 14.53
N ASP A 386 -23.32 -51.47 14.79
CA ASP A 386 -22.61 -51.76 16.04
C ASP A 386 -21.24 -51.09 16.10
N GLU A 387 -20.72 -50.93 17.32
CA GLU A 387 -19.48 -50.22 17.59
C GLU A 387 -18.27 -50.91 16.92
N ASP A 388 -18.29 -52.24 16.85
CA ASP A 388 -17.24 -53.02 16.18
C ASP A 388 -17.21 -52.72 14.67
N PHE A 389 -18.37 -52.61 14.02
CA PHE A 389 -18.48 -52.30 12.60
C PHE A 389 -18.17 -50.83 12.30
N ALA A 390 -18.61 -49.91 13.16
CA ALA A 390 -18.25 -48.49 13.06
C ALA A 390 -16.74 -48.26 13.20
N THR A 391 -16.07 -49.07 14.04
CA THR A 391 -14.61 -49.02 14.20
C THR A 391 -13.90 -49.47 12.93
N ILE A 392 -14.40 -50.50 12.24
CA ILE A 392 -13.83 -50.97 10.96
C ILE A 392 -13.96 -49.88 9.89
N LEU A 393 -15.13 -49.24 9.78
CA LEU A 393 -15.33 -48.13 8.84
C LEU A 393 -14.41 -46.93 9.13
N ALA A 394 -14.24 -46.57 10.40
CA ALA A 394 -13.31 -45.50 10.78
C ALA A 394 -11.84 -45.86 10.48
N GLN A 395 -11.45 -47.14 10.59
CA GLN A 395 -10.10 -47.63 10.26
C GLN A 395 -9.82 -47.64 8.75
N GLU A 396 -10.84 -47.92 7.93
CA GLU A 396 -10.78 -47.83 6.47
C GLU A 396 -10.73 -46.38 5.96
N GLY A 397 -10.86 -45.39 6.86
CA GLY A 397 -10.62 -43.98 6.56
C GLY A 397 -11.86 -43.14 6.31
N PHE A 398 -13.06 -43.66 6.57
CA PHE A 398 -14.28 -42.86 6.49
C PHE A 398 -14.39 -41.91 7.67
N GLN A 399 -14.38 -40.61 7.39
CA GLN A 399 -14.40 -39.54 8.40
C GLN A 399 -15.77 -38.87 8.55
N SER A 400 -16.69 -39.09 7.61
CA SER A 400 -18.01 -38.47 7.65
C SER A 400 -19.09 -39.35 6.99
N ILE A 401 -20.37 -39.09 7.31
CA ILE A 401 -21.49 -39.82 6.68
C ILE A 401 -21.63 -39.42 5.21
N GLU A 402 -21.30 -38.17 4.84
CA GLU A 402 -21.30 -37.73 3.44
C GLU A 402 -20.36 -38.59 2.59
N GLN A 403 -19.17 -38.90 3.09
CA GLN A 403 -18.22 -39.75 2.37
C GLN A 403 -18.82 -41.13 2.09
N LEU A 404 -19.49 -41.74 3.07
CA LEU A 404 -20.15 -43.05 2.90
C LEU A 404 -21.29 -43.01 1.87
N ALA A 405 -22.05 -41.92 1.82
CA ALA A 405 -23.16 -41.76 0.88
C ALA A 405 -22.67 -41.65 -0.58
N TYR A 406 -21.59 -40.91 -0.83
CA TYR A 406 -21.07 -40.63 -2.17
C TYR A 406 -19.97 -41.60 -2.65
N THR A 407 -19.54 -42.54 -1.81
CA THR A 407 -18.54 -43.56 -2.19
C THR A 407 -19.17 -44.63 -3.09
N ASP A 408 -18.40 -45.12 -4.07
CA ASP A 408 -18.85 -46.19 -4.95
C ASP A 408 -19.06 -47.50 -4.16
N VAL A 409 -20.17 -48.18 -4.40
CA VAL A 409 -20.53 -49.44 -3.71
C VAL A 409 -19.42 -50.50 -3.85
N GLU A 410 -18.74 -50.53 -4.99
CA GLU A 410 -17.61 -51.45 -5.24
C GLU A 410 -16.43 -51.21 -4.27
N GLN A 411 -16.21 -49.98 -3.81
CA GLN A 411 -15.18 -49.67 -2.83
C GLN A 411 -15.60 -50.08 -1.42
N LEU A 412 -16.89 -49.96 -1.09
CA LEU A 412 -17.45 -50.44 0.17
C LEU A 412 -17.40 -51.97 0.28
N ILE A 413 -17.68 -52.69 -0.81
CA ILE A 413 -17.62 -54.17 -0.84
C ILE A 413 -16.19 -54.70 -0.66
N ASN A 414 -15.16 -53.92 -1.00
CA ASN A 414 -13.77 -54.34 -0.82
C ASN A 414 -13.31 -54.36 0.65
N ILE A 415 -14.12 -53.82 1.56
CA ILE A 415 -13.88 -53.90 3.00
C ILE A 415 -14.24 -55.33 3.43
N ASP A 416 -13.31 -56.04 4.06
CA ASP A 416 -13.31 -57.50 4.28
C ASP A 416 -14.54 -58.04 5.06
N VAL A 417 -15.42 -57.16 5.55
CA VAL A 417 -16.61 -57.45 6.37
C VAL A 417 -17.92 -57.06 5.67
N LEU A 418 -17.87 -56.38 4.52
CA LEU A 418 -19.04 -55.87 3.80
C LEU A 418 -19.48 -56.79 2.67
N ASP A 419 -20.75 -57.21 2.67
CA ASP A 419 -21.40 -57.86 1.53
C ASP A 419 -22.21 -56.85 0.70
N ASP A 420 -22.59 -57.24 -0.53
CA ASP A 420 -23.33 -56.36 -1.46
C ASP A 420 -24.60 -55.77 -0.85
N GLN A 421 -25.27 -56.52 0.05
CA GLN A 421 -26.54 -56.12 0.65
C GLN A 421 -26.33 -55.12 1.79
N ILE A 422 -25.33 -55.34 2.63
CA ILE A 422 -24.98 -54.47 3.75
C ILE A 422 -24.37 -53.17 3.21
N ALA A 423 -23.53 -53.21 2.17
CA ALA A 423 -22.98 -52.01 1.54
C ALA A 423 -24.07 -51.08 0.98
N GLN A 424 -25.06 -51.66 0.26
CA GLN A 424 -26.21 -50.90 -0.23
C GLN A 424 -27.07 -50.35 0.92
N THR A 425 -27.33 -51.15 1.95
CA THR A 425 -28.12 -50.71 3.11
C THR A 425 -27.42 -49.57 3.87
N LEU A 426 -26.10 -49.64 4.01
CA LEU A 426 -25.29 -48.61 4.67
C LEU A 426 -25.33 -47.30 3.87
N GLN A 427 -25.20 -47.38 2.54
CA GLN A 427 -25.29 -46.23 1.66
C GLN A 427 -26.70 -45.61 1.66
N ASP A 428 -27.74 -46.44 1.64
CA ASP A 428 -29.14 -45.98 1.71
C ASP A 428 -29.40 -45.24 3.02
N ARG A 429 -28.91 -45.76 4.16
CA ARG A 429 -29.01 -45.10 5.47
C ARG A 429 -28.21 -43.79 5.52
N ALA A 430 -27.02 -43.76 4.92
CA ALA A 430 -26.23 -42.55 4.81
C ALA A 430 -26.95 -41.48 3.97
N MET A 431 -27.55 -41.87 2.85
CA MET A 431 -28.36 -40.99 1.99
C MET A 431 -29.64 -40.50 2.70
N GLU A 432 -30.31 -41.37 3.46
CA GLU A 432 -31.49 -41.00 4.27
C GLU A 432 -31.13 -39.96 5.33
N TYR A 433 -29.98 -40.10 6.00
CA TYR A 433 -29.46 -39.11 6.93
C TYR A 433 -29.18 -37.75 6.25
N LEU A 434 -28.57 -37.75 5.07
CA LEU A 434 -28.30 -36.51 4.33
C LEU A 434 -29.59 -35.81 3.88
N LEU A 435 -30.60 -36.58 3.46
CA LEU A 435 -31.91 -36.05 3.11
C LEU A 435 -32.60 -35.44 4.33
N SER A 436 -32.58 -36.11 5.49
CA SER A 436 -33.16 -35.56 6.72
C SER A 436 -32.46 -34.31 7.22
N ASN A 437 -31.12 -34.24 7.12
CA ASN A 437 -30.38 -33.03 7.51
C ASN A 437 -30.61 -31.86 6.54
N GLN A 438 -30.74 -32.13 5.23
CA GLN A 438 -31.08 -31.07 4.26
C GLN A 438 -32.49 -30.51 4.49
N ASP A 439 -33.43 -31.34 4.92
CA ASP A 439 -34.78 -30.88 5.29
C ASP A 439 -34.76 -30.04 6.58
N GLU A 440 -33.93 -30.39 7.57
CA GLU A 440 -33.74 -29.58 8.80
C GLU A 440 -33.04 -28.23 8.51
N ASP A 441 -31.99 -28.21 7.68
CA ASP A 441 -31.30 -26.96 7.27
C ASP A 441 -32.23 -26.03 6.46
N ASN A 442 -33.11 -26.59 5.61
CA ASN A 442 -34.11 -25.83 4.87
C ASN A 442 -35.23 -25.27 5.79
N GLU A 443 -35.62 -26.00 6.85
CA GLU A 443 -36.57 -25.51 7.86
C GLU A 443 -35.96 -24.40 8.74
N GLU A 444 -34.65 -24.44 9.04
CA GLU A 444 -33.92 -23.36 9.72
C GLU A 444 -33.77 -22.10 8.85
N ASP A 445 -33.52 -22.26 7.55
CA ASP A 445 -33.49 -21.15 6.58
C ASP A 445 -34.89 -20.54 6.33
N GLU A 446 -35.96 -21.34 6.35
CA GLU A 446 -37.34 -20.83 6.26
C GLU A 446 -37.81 -20.13 7.54
N THR A 447 -37.33 -20.55 8.71
CA THR A 447 -37.63 -19.88 9.99
C THR A 447 -36.83 -18.59 10.18
N GLN A 448 -35.59 -18.49 9.68
CA GLN A 448 -34.85 -17.24 9.62
C GLN A 448 -35.46 -16.24 8.61
N ASN A 449 -35.86 -16.70 7.42
CA ASN A 449 -36.56 -15.85 6.43
C ASN A 449 -37.94 -15.37 6.89
N ASN A 450 -38.67 -16.15 7.72
CA ASN A 450 -39.93 -15.69 8.33
C ASN A 450 -39.71 -14.70 9.48
N SER A 451 -38.55 -14.72 10.15
CA SER A 451 -38.19 -13.72 11.17
C SER A 451 -37.78 -12.37 10.56
N ASP A 452 -37.19 -12.38 9.36
CA ASP A 452 -36.84 -11.16 8.61
C ASP A 452 -38.02 -10.56 7.82
N ASN A 453 -39.05 -11.35 7.49
CA ASN A 453 -40.30 -10.84 6.91
C ASN A 453 -41.31 -10.30 7.94
N GLN A 454 -41.12 -10.51 9.23
CA GLN A 454 -41.91 -9.85 10.28
C GLN A 454 -41.27 -8.56 10.83
N SER A 455 -39.99 -8.31 10.53
CA SER A 455 -39.28 -7.09 10.94
C SER A 455 -39.32 -5.96 9.90
N SER A 456 -39.77 -6.23 8.66
CA SER A 456 -39.85 -5.25 7.57
C SER A 456 -41.22 -4.57 7.39
N ASP A 457 -42.25 -4.97 8.15
CA ASP A 457 -43.63 -4.43 8.03
C ASP A 457 -44.05 -3.45 9.14
N GLN A 458 -43.12 -3.00 10.00
CA GLN A 458 -43.42 -2.02 11.07
C GLN A 458 -42.85 -0.60 10.88
N ASP A 459 -42.03 -0.33 9.86
CA ASP A 459 -41.36 0.98 9.70
C ASP A 459 -41.89 1.88 8.57
N THR A 460 -43.06 1.57 8.00
CA THR A 460 -43.77 2.50 7.08
C THR A 460 -45.18 2.78 7.55
N LYS A 461 -45.32 3.59 8.61
CA LYS A 461 -46.47 4.52 8.86
C LYS A 461 -46.31 5.19 10.22
N LYS A 462 -45.53 6.29 10.31
CA LYS A 462 -45.73 7.35 11.32
C LYS A 462 -44.88 8.59 11.05
N THR A 463 -45.22 9.28 9.98
CA THR A 463 -44.97 10.72 9.85
C THR A 463 -46.19 11.32 9.19
N GLU A 464 -47.16 11.77 9.99
CA GLU A 464 -47.88 13.02 9.77
C GLU A 464 -48.97 13.24 10.85
N HIS A 465 -48.90 14.45 11.41
CA HIS A 465 -50.00 15.25 11.94
C HIS A 465 -50.48 15.12 13.40
N LYS A 466 -50.14 16.20 14.10
CA LYS A 466 -50.99 17.13 14.87
C LYS A 466 -51.10 16.92 16.37
N ASN A 467 -50.33 17.77 17.04
CA ASN A 467 -50.65 18.44 18.30
C ASN A 467 -52.13 18.87 18.36
N ASP A 468 -52.81 18.48 19.43
CA ASP A 468 -53.73 19.36 20.14
C ASP A 468 -53.99 18.81 21.55
N LYS A 469 -53.70 19.64 22.56
CA LYS A 469 -54.51 19.87 23.79
C LYS A 469 -54.65 18.69 24.79
N ILE A 470 -54.55 18.81 26.10
CA ILE A 470 -54.57 19.90 27.11
C ILE A 470 -53.92 19.28 28.36
N ASN A 471 -53.10 20.05 29.07
CA ASN A 471 -52.61 19.71 30.41
C ASN A 471 -53.35 20.61 31.42
N ILE A 472 -53.91 20.02 32.47
CA ILE A 472 -54.39 20.72 33.68
C ILE A 472 -53.71 20.04 34.88
N PRO A 473 -53.26 20.82 35.87
CA PRO A 473 -52.06 20.57 36.66
C PRO A 473 -52.39 20.05 38.07
N ASP A 474 -51.40 20.17 38.96
CA ASP A 474 -51.44 20.05 40.42
C ASP A 474 -50.84 18.72 40.91
N ASP A 475 -49.95 18.67 41.90
CA ASP A 475 -49.23 19.71 42.64
C ASP A 475 -48.17 18.95 43.46
N GLU A 476 -47.23 19.72 43.99
CA GLU A 476 -46.55 19.47 45.25
C GLU A 476 -45.46 18.37 45.41
N ASN A 477 -44.28 18.93 45.69
CA ASN A 477 -43.46 18.71 46.88
C ASN A 477 -42.45 17.54 46.92
N LYS A 478 -41.19 18.00 46.84
CA LYS A 478 -40.15 17.86 47.87
C LYS A 478 -39.64 16.45 48.21
N GLY A 479 -38.34 16.31 48.03
CA GLY A 479 -37.51 15.89 49.16
C GLY A 479 -36.23 15.16 48.77
N ALA A 480 -35.12 15.85 49.06
CA ALA A 480 -33.72 15.40 49.13
C ALA A 480 -32.97 15.20 47.81
#